data_AF-A0A2K3M8Q5-F1
#
_entry.id   AF-A0A2K3M8Q5-F1
#
_cell.length_a   1.000
_cell.length_b   1.000
_cell.length_c   1.000
_cell.angle_alpha   90.00
_cell.angle_beta   90.00
_cell.angle_gamma   90.00
#
_symmetry.space_group_name_H-M   'P 1'
#
loop_
_entity.id
_entity.type
_entity.pdbx_description
1 polymer ?
#
loop_
_entity_poly.entity_id
_entity_poly.type
_entity_poly.pdbx_seq_one_letter_code
_entity_poly.pdbx_strand_id
1 'polypeptide(L)'
;MASSDSDEEGEIVPDSVDSYWFENDKAQFESFFNLTLLWSVDEVECFSETNVFLRGTTDNGLQKIHKQIIGWRFELSCEQPVISVLLRQKYWITLLKPRKCFENTI
;
A
#
# COMPACT_ATOMS: atom_id res chain seq x y z
N MET A 1 -42.85 -5.89 5.74
CA MET A 1 -42.01 -6.28 4.58
C MET A 1 -40.67 -5.59 4.73
N ALA A 2 -39.60 -6.33 4.57
CA ALA A 2 -38.25 -5.98 5.01
C ALA A 2 -37.66 -4.77 4.26
N SER A 3 -37.10 -3.82 5.01
CA SER A 3 -36.04 -2.94 4.55
C SER A 3 -34.74 -3.56 5.04
N SER A 4 -34.07 -4.34 4.19
CA SER A 4 -32.68 -4.71 4.42
C SER A 4 -31.84 -3.73 3.63
N ASP A 5 -31.42 -2.67 4.31
CA ASP A 5 -30.29 -1.85 3.89
C ASP A 5 -29.09 -2.80 3.82
N SER A 6 -28.61 -3.05 2.60
CA SER A 6 -27.50 -3.94 2.36
C SER A 6 -26.26 -3.19 2.82
N ASP A 7 -25.78 -3.47 4.03
CA ASP A 7 -24.45 -3.11 4.50
C ASP A 7 -23.44 -3.67 3.50
N GLU A 8 -23.10 -2.88 2.48
CA GLU A 8 -21.86 -3.04 1.76
C GLU A 8 -20.77 -2.68 2.78
N GLU A 9 -20.34 -3.71 3.50
CA GLU A 9 -19.19 -3.71 4.40
C GLU A 9 -17.96 -3.39 3.54
N GLY A 10 -17.86 -2.11 3.15
CA GLY A 10 -16.78 -1.56 2.38
C GLY A 10 -15.53 -1.81 3.19
N GLU A 11 -14.67 -2.67 2.66
CA GLU A 11 -13.41 -2.99 3.29
C GLU A 11 -12.70 -1.68 3.65
N ILE A 12 -12.57 -1.40 4.95
CA ILE A 12 -11.98 -0.15 5.43
C ILE A 12 -10.50 -0.20 5.04
N VAL A 13 -10.16 0.44 3.93
CA VAL A 13 -8.77 0.60 3.49
C VAL A 13 -8.20 1.78 4.27
N PRO A 14 -7.16 1.57 5.07
CA PRO A 14 -6.54 2.66 5.82
C PRO A 14 -5.80 3.59 4.87
N ASP A 15 -5.87 4.90 5.14
CA ASP A 15 -5.20 5.92 4.31
C ASP A 15 -3.67 5.83 4.39
N SER A 16 -3.14 5.30 5.49
CA SER A 16 -1.70 5.27 5.75
C SER A 16 -1.28 4.01 6.51
N VAL A 17 0.00 3.64 6.32
CA VAL A 17 0.61 2.48 6.96
C VAL A 17 1.93 2.84 7.64
N ASP A 18 2.11 2.33 8.85
CA ASP A 18 3.36 2.43 9.62
C ASP A 18 4.02 1.04 9.69
N SER A 19 5.32 1.02 9.98
CA SER A 19 6.14 -0.17 10.21
C SER A 19 6.02 -1.16 9.05
N TYR A 20 5.96 -0.62 7.84
CA TYR A 20 5.65 -1.38 6.65
C TYR A 20 6.85 -2.22 6.16
N TRP A 21 6.54 -3.29 5.44
CA TRP A 21 7.47 -4.06 4.61
C TRP A 21 6.72 -4.63 3.41
N PHE A 22 7.45 -5.00 2.37
CA PHE A 22 6.88 -5.67 1.21
C PHE A 22 7.37 -7.10 1.13
N GLU A 23 6.49 -7.99 0.68
CA GLU A 23 6.82 -9.39 0.42
C GLU A 23 6.26 -9.84 -0.91
N ASN A 24 6.84 -10.89 -1.48
CA ASN A 24 6.31 -11.52 -2.69
C ASN A 24 5.41 -12.72 -2.39
N ASP A 25 4.94 -13.38 -3.45
CA ASP A 25 4.19 -14.64 -3.42
C ASP A 25 4.89 -15.76 -2.63
N LYS A 26 6.22 -15.72 -2.52
CA LYS A 26 7.03 -16.66 -1.73
C LYS A 26 7.28 -16.20 -0.29
N ALA A 27 6.60 -15.15 0.17
CA ALA A 27 6.77 -14.54 1.48
C ALA A 27 8.22 -14.09 1.78
N GLN A 28 8.98 -13.75 0.74
CA GLN A 28 10.32 -13.17 0.88
C GLN A 28 10.22 -11.65 0.84
N PHE A 29 11.07 -10.96 1.62
CA PHE A 29 11.15 -9.51 1.57
C PHE A 29 11.46 -9.05 0.16
N GLU A 30 10.62 -8.17 -0.36
CA GLU A 30 10.76 -7.60 -1.69
C GLU A 30 10.76 -6.08 -1.59
N SER A 31 11.16 -5.42 -2.68
CA SER A 31 11.16 -3.98 -2.80
C SER A 31 10.05 -3.54 -3.75
N PHE A 32 9.32 -2.49 -3.37
CA PHE A 32 8.28 -1.91 -4.23
C PHE A 32 8.84 -1.22 -5.48
N PHE A 33 10.15 -0.97 -5.54
CA PHE A 33 10.83 -0.40 -6.72
C PHE A 33 10.70 -1.27 -7.98
N ASN A 34 10.43 -2.58 -7.84
CA ASN A 34 10.18 -3.46 -8.98
C ASN A 34 8.81 -3.22 -9.65
N LEU A 35 7.92 -2.47 -8.99
CA LEU A 35 6.60 -2.14 -9.51
C LEU A 35 6.65 -0.87 -10.37
N THR A 36 5.67 -0.74 -11.25
CA THR A 36 5.53 0.43 -12.13
C THR A 36 5.28 1.69 -11.30
N LEU A 37 6.03 2.75 -11.63
CA LEU A 37 5.75 4.10 -11.15
C LEU A 37 4.50 4.62 -11.88
N LEU A 38 3.45 4.94 -11.13
CA LEU A 38 2.17 5.39 -11.65
C LEU A 38 1.84 6.77 -11.06
N TRP A 39 1.23 7.65 -11.84
CA TRP A 39 0.77 8.95 -11.35
C TRP A 39 -0.74 9.00 -11.17
N SER A 40 -1.46 8.13 -11.86
CA SER A 40 -2.91 7.99 -11.78
C SER A 40 -3.35 6.52 -11.71
N VAL A 41 -4.59 6.30 -11.26
CA VAL A 41 -5.23 4.98 -11.24
C VAL A 41 -5.57 4.50 -12.66
N ASP A 42 -5.66 5.43 -13.60
CA ASP A 42 -6.05 5.17 -14.99
C ASP A 42 -4.88 4.71 -15.87
N GLU A 43 -3.63 4.93 -15.44
CA GLU A 43 -2.41 4.42 -16.09
C GLU A 43 -2.23 2.89 -15.94
N VAL A 44 -3.13 2.23 -15.19
CA VAL A 44 -3.09 0.79 -14.94
C VAL A 44 -3.68 0.02 -16.15
N GLU A 45 -3.02 0.08 -17.30
CA GLU A 45 -3.37 -0.75 -18.47
C GLU A 45 -2.57 -2.05 -18.53
N CYS A 46 -1.44 -2.14 -17.83
CA CYS A 46 -0.55 -3.30 -17.89
C CYS A 46 -0.02 -3.64 -16.49
N PHE A 47 -0.70 -4.57 -15.80
CA PHE A 47 -0.22 -5.07 -14.51
C PHE A 47 1.09 -5.85 -14.75
N SER A 48 2.16 -5.51 -14.03
CA SER A 48 3.29 -6.43 -13.93
C SER A 48 2.80 -7.72 -13.26
N GLU A 49 3.16 -8.89 -13.80
CA GLU A 49 2.83 -10.20 -13.19
C GLU A 49 3.45 -10.38 -11.79
N THR A 50 4.30 -9.45 -11.36
CA THR A 50 4.93 -9.43 -10.05
C THR A 50 3.90 -9.21 -8.94
N ASN A 51 3.63 -10.26 -8.18
CA ASN A 51 2.76 -10.20 -7.00
C ASN A 51 3.56 -9.67 -5.79
N VAL A 52 3.47 -8.38 -5.53
CA VAL A 52 4.02 -7.75 -4.32
C VAL A 52 2.90 -7.42 -3.34
N PHE A 53 3.11 -7.73 -2.08
CA PHE A 53 2.17 -7.51 -0.99
C PHE A 53 2.76 -6.52 0.00
N LEU A 54 1.99 -5.47 0.29
CA LEU A 54 2.22 -4.56 1.41
C LEU A 54 1.77 -5.23 2.70
N ARG A 55 2.66 -5.23 3.68
CA ARG A 55 2.33 -5.47 5.08
C ARG A 55 2.77 -4.31 5.95
N GLY A 56 2.10 -4.17 7.07
CA GLY A 56 2.44 -3.16 8.07
C GLY A 56 1.36 -3.10 9.13
N THR A 57 1.35 -1.99 9.86
CA THR A 57 0.37 -1.71 10.89
C THR A 57 -0.33 -0.38 10.65
N THR A 58 -1.61 -0.33 10.96
CA THR A 58 -2.45 0.89 10.88
C THR A 58 -3.09 1.14 12.25
N ASP A 59 -3.76 2.28 12.41
CA ASP A 59 -4.36 2.71 13.68
C ASP A 59 -3.36 2.66 14.85
N ASN A 60 -2.19 3.27 14.65
CA ASN A 60 -1.13 3.36 15.66
C ASN A 60 -0.63 1.99 16.18
N GLY A 61 -0.64 0.96 15.33
CA GLY A 61 -0.17 -0.38 15.67
C GLY A 61 -1.27 -1.38 16.02
N LEU A 62 -2.53 -0.95 16.07
CA LEU A 62 -3.66 -1.79 16.50
C LEU A 62 -4.10 -2.79 15.42
N GLN A 63 -4.05 -2.37 14.16
CA GLN A 63 -4.50 -3.15 13.02
C GLN A 63 -3.29 -3.59 12.18
N LYS A 64 -3.35 -4.80 11.61
CA LYS A 64 -2.35 -5.28 10.65
C LYS A 64 -2.94 -5.25 9.25
N ILE A 65 -2.20 -4.70 8.31
CA ILE A 65 -2.59 -4.70 6.90
C ILE A 65 -1.82 -5.79 6.14
N HIS A 66 -2.51 -6.44 5.21
CA HIS A 66 -1.92 -7.34 4.23
C HIS A 66 -2.68 -7.16 2.90
N LYS A 67 -2.08 -6.42 1.96
CA LYS A 67 -2.73 -6.04 0.70
C LYS A 67 -1.79 -6.19 -0.48
N GLN A 68 -2.31 -6.66 -1.61
CA GLN A 68 -1.55 -6.68 -2.85
C GLN A 68 -1.43 -5.27 -3.43
N ILE A 69 -0.22 -4.91 -3.82
CA ILE A 69 0.08 -3.65 -4.51
C ILE A 69 0.43 -3.92 -5.97
N ILE A 70 0.11 -2.95 -6.80
CA ILE A 70 0.25 -3.04 -8.26
C ILE A 70 1.12 -1.91 -8.85
N GLY A 71 1.47 -0.93 -8.03
CA GLY A 71 2.25 0.22 -8.45
C GLY A 71 2.56 1.13 -7.27
N TRP A 72 3.34 2.16 -7.52
CA TRP A 72 3.71 3.15 -6.52
C TRP A 72 3.87 4.53 -7.16
N ARG A 73 3.86 5.55 -6.31
CA ARG A 73 4.09 6.94 -6.68
C ARG A 73 4.85 7.64 -5.58
N PHE A 74 5.48 8.76 -5.91
CA PHE A 74 6.06 9.65 -4.93
C PHE A 74 5.65 11.08 -5.24
N GLU A 75 5.33 11.85 -4.21
CA GLU A 75 5.03 13.26 -4.31
C GLU A 75 6.13 14.04 -3.59
N LEU A 76 6.76 14.97 -4.29
CA LEU A 76 7.77 15.84 -3.70
C LEU A 76 7.06 16.98 -2.96
N SER A 77 6.89 16.84 -1.66
CA SER A 77 6.49 17.97 -0.80
C SER A 77 7.72 18.83 -0.45
N CYS A 78 7.51 20.08 -0.03
CA CYS A 78 8.60 20.99 0.32
C CYS A 78 9.45 20.51 1.52
N GLU A 79 8.96 19.55 2.31
CA GLU A 79 9.65 19.05 3.51
C GLU A 79 10.23 17.64 3.29
N GLN A 80 9.43 16.69 2.82
CA GLN A 80 9.87 15.30 2.57
C GLN A 80 9.09 14.64 1.42
N PRO A 81 9.71 13.70 0.66
CA PRO A 81 9.00 12.94 -0.34
C PRO A 81 7.95 12.03 0.32
N VAL A 82 6.70 12.11 -0.14
CA VAL A 82 5.60 11.26 0.30
C VAL A 82 5.49 10.10 -0.68
N ILE A 83 5.76 8.88 -0.22
CA ILE A 83 5.62 7.68 -1.06
C ILE A 83 4.25 7.08 -0.81
N SER A 84 3.53 6.77 -1.89
CA SER A 84 2.25 6.06 -1.82
C SER A 84 2.25 4.85 -2.75
N VAL A 85 1.57 3.78 -2.33
CA VAL A 85 1.44 2.54 -3.11
C VAL A 85 0.00 2.34 -3.54
N LEU A 86 -0.20 1.86 -4.76
CA LEU A 86 -1.52 1.58 -5.32
C LEU A 86 -1.87 0.14 -5.01
N LEU A 87 -3.00 -0.06 -4.33
CA LEU A 87 -3.58 -1.37 -4.11
C LEU A 87 -4.25 -1.90 -5.38
N ARG A 88 -4.38 -3.23 -5.47
CA ARG A 88 -5.19 -3.88 -6.51
C ARG A 88 -6.65 -3.38 -6.53
N GLN A 89 -7.16 -2.96 -5.38
CA GLN A 89 -8.48 -2.34 -5.22
C GLN A 89 -8.56 -0.90 -5.76
N LYS A 90 -7.50 -0.40 -6.44
CA LYS A 90 -7.42 0.97 -6.99
C LYS A 90 -7.46 2.09 -5.93
N TYR A 91 -7.02 1.79 -4.71
CA TYR A 91 -6.84 2.75 -3.63
C TYR A 91 -5.36 3.03 -3.38
N TRP A 92 -5.02 4.29 -3.10
CA TRP A 92 -3.67 4.69 -2.70
C TRP A 92 -3.53 4.57 -1.18
N ILE A 93 -2.39 4.03 -0.73
CA ILE A 93 -1.99 4.05 0.68
C ILE A 93 -0.66 4.78 0.81
N THR A 94 -0.61 5.75 1.72
CA THR A 94 0.62 6.47 2.02
C THR A 94 1.50 5.67 2.99
N LEU A 95 2.78 5.54 2.64
CA LEU A 95 3.79 4.93 3.49
C LEU A 95 4.33 5.99 4.47
N LEU A 96 4.17 5.77 5.77
CA LEU A 96 4.65 6.69 6.80
C LEU A 96 6.10 6.35 7.20
N LYS A 97 6.26 5.54 8.25
CA LYS A 97 7.57 5.13 8.75
C LYS A 97 7.87 3.70 8.29
N PRO A 98 9.02 3.46 7.65
CA PRO A 98 9.49 2.09 7.48
C PRO A 98 9.77 1.49 8.85
N ARG A 99 9.70 0.16 8.97
CA ARG A 99 10.04 -0.55 10.21
C ARG A 99 11.45 -0.12 10.67
N LYS A 100 11.63 0.19 11.96
CA LYS A 100 12.88 0.72 12.57
C LYS A 100 14.20 0.03 12.16
N CYS A 101 14.15 -1.22 11.66
CA CYS A 101 15.31 -1.90 11.10
C CYS A 101 15.86 -1.28 9.80
N PHE A 102 15.15 -0.34 9.18
CA PHE A 102 15.57 0.37 7.97
C PHE A 102 15.99 1.83 8.22
N GLU A 103 15.99 2.33 9.47
CA GLU A 103 16.39 3.71 9.79
C GLU A 103 17.89 3.99 9.52
N ASN A 104 18.73 2.96 9.36
CA ASN A 104 20.19 3.10 9.22
C ASN A 104 20.73 2.97 7.78
N THR A 105 19.88 3.01 6.74
CA THR A 105 20.35 2.91 5.34
C THR A 105 19.92 4.11 4.50
N ILE A 106 20.02 5.33 5.05
CA ILE A 106 19.87 6.58 4.27
C ILE A 106 21.18 7.37 4.35
#